data_AF-A0A7C6AI96-F1
#
_entry.id   AF-A0A7C6AI96-F1
#
_cell.length_a   1.000
_cell.length_b   1.000
_cell.length_c   1.000
_cell.angle_alpha   90.00
_cell.angle_beta   90.00
_cell.angle_gamma   90.00
#
_symmetry.space_group_name_H-M   'P 1'
#
loop_
_entity.id
_entity.type
_entity.pdbx_description
1 polymer ?
#
loop_
_entity_poly.entity_id
_entity_poly.type
_entity_poly.pdbx_seq_one_letter_code
_entity_poly.pdbx_strand_id
1 'polypeptide(L)'
;MLRQVMEKFRDMVINQRTPRRVLRRRADKVRQKRVYYVEAEKLSDCVVKFRIKAQGGLYIKELIDGDEGRTEPNIAEIIGRRPLKIDLSVVEVEYPETGNSNL
;
A
#
# COMPACT_ATOMS: atom_id res chain seq x y z
N MET A 1 -14.66 9.84 5.09
CA MET A 1 -13.22 9.80 4.78
C MET A 1 -12.61 8.41 4.96
N LEU A 2 -12.36 7.89 6.18
CA LEU A 2 -11.73 6.57 6.34
C LEU A 2 -12.52 5.42 5.70
N ARG A 3 -13.86 5.47 5.80
CA ARG A 3 -14.73 4.54 5.08
C ARG A 3 -14.51 4.55 3.57
N GLN A 4 -14.35 5.73 2.96
CA GLN A 4 -14.09 5.85 1.52
C GLN A 4 -12.73 5.25 1.13
N VAL A 5 -11.73 5.32 2.01
CA VAL A 5 -10.45 4.63 1.80
C VAL A 5 -10.67 3.11 1.73
N MET A 6 -11.37 2.54 2.72
CA MET A 6 -11.63 1.10 2.78
C MET A 6 -12.42 0.60 1.55
N GLU A 7 -13.40 1.38 1.09
CA GLU A 7 -14.21 1.05 -0.08
C GLU A 7 -13.41 1.20 -1.38
N LYS A 8 -12.70 2.31 -1.58
CA LYS A 8 -11.99 2.59 -2.84
C LYS A 8 -10.77 1.68 -3.06
N PHE A 9 -10.11 1.24 -1.98
CA PHE A 9 -8.92 0.40 -2.08
C PHE A 9 -9.19 -1.10 -2.01
N ARG A 10 -10.46 -1.53 -1.91
CA ARG A 10 -10.81 -2.94 -2.00
C ARG A 10 -10.54 -3.45 -3.41
N ASP A 11 -9.74 -4.52 -3.50
CA ASP A 11 -9.31 -5.15 -4.75
C ASP A 11 -8.80 -4.17 -5.82
N MET A 12 -8.12 -3.12 -5.39
CA MET A 12 -7.66 -2.05 -6.27
C MET A 12 -6.27 -2.35 -6.85
N VAL A 13 -6.06 -2.02 -8.12
CA VAL A 13 -4.74 -2.03 -8.75
C VAL A 13 -4.08 -0.66 -8.58
N ILE A 14 -2.84 -0.68 -8.10
CA ILE A 14 -2.03 0.51 -7.83
C ILE A 14 -0.88 0.56 -8.81
N ASN A 15 -0.71 1.69 -9.49
CA ASN A 15 0.45 2.00 -10.31
C ASN A 15 1.54 2.62 -9.44
N GLN A 16 2.64 1.90 -9.25
CA GLN A 16 3.79 2.36 -8.48
C GLN A 16 5.02 2.49 -9.36
N ARG A 17 5.42 3.72 -9.65
CA ARG A 17 6.77 4.01 -10.13
C ARG A 17 7.75 3.73 -8.99
N THR A 18 8.92 3.15 -9.32
CA THR A 18 9.96 2.81 -8.33
C THR A 18 10.15 3.93 -7.31
N PRO A 19 9.96 3.70 -5.99
CA PRO A 19 10.04 4.78 -5.00
C PRO A 19 11.39 5.50 -5.00
N ARG A 20 11.37 6.81 -4.74
CA ARG A 20 12.60 7.64 -4.75
C ARG A 20 13.69 7.08 -3.83
N ARG A 21 13.31 6.64 -2.63
CA ARG A 21 14.24 6.07 -1.64
C ARG A 21 14.97 4.80 -2.09
N VAL A 22 14.52 4.16 -3.18
CA VAL A 22 15.13 2.92 -3.71
C VAL A 22 15.71 3.07 -5.11
N LEU A 23 15.67 4.26 -5.71
CA LEU A 23 16.13 4.49 -7.09
C LEU A 23 17.59 4.08 -7.31
N ARG A 24 18.47 4.27 -6.33
CA ARG A 24 19.89 3.88 -6.42
C ARG A 24 20.10 2.37 -6.61
N ARG A 25 19.12 1.54 -6.25
CA ARG A 25 19.22 0.07 -6.21
C ARG A 25 18.24 -0.66 -7.13
N ARG A 26 17.35 0.06 -7.81
CA ARG A 26 16.29 -0.53 -8.64
C ARG A 26 16.08 0.33 -9.87
N ALA A 27 15.87 -0.30 -11.02
CA ALA A 27 15.47 0.39 -12.24
C ALA A 27 14.20 1.21 -12.02
N ASP A 28 14.18 2.43 -12.55
CA ASP A 28 13.03 3.33 -12.48
C ASP A 28 11.96 2.89 -13.49
N LYS A 29 10.87 2.29 -12.99
CA LYS A 29 9.75 1.86 -13.83
C LYS A 29 8.46 1.79 -13.03
N VAL A 30 7.33 1.88 -13.74
CA VAL A 30 5.99 1.69 -13.18
C VAL A 30 5.69 0.20 -13.07
N ARG A 31 5.11 -0.22 -11.95
CA ARG A 31 4.62 -1.58 -11.71
C ARG A 31 3.18 -1.52 -11.21
N GLN A 32 2.35 -2.42 -11.69
CA GLN A 32 1.01 -2.63 -11.17
C GLN A 32 1.06 -3.67 -10.05
N LYS A 33 0.48 -3.32 -8.91
CA LYS A 33 0.35 -4.20 -7.75
C LYS A 33 -1.04 -4.07 -7.15
N ARG A 34 -1.60 -5.17 -6.66
CA ARG A 34 -2.95 -5.16 -6.08
C ARG A 34 -2.91 -4.89 -4.58
N VAL A 35 -3.80 -4.00 -4.12
CA VAL A 35 -4.26 -3.95 -2.73
C VAL A 35 -5.53 -4.78 -2.67
N TYR A 36 -5.59 -5.76 -1.78
CA TYR A 36 -6.76 -6.61 -1.62
C TYR A 36 -7.79 -5.93 -0.71
N TYR A 37 -7.31 -5.41 0.43
CA TYR A 37 -8.15 -4.60 1.31
C TYR A 37 -7.32 -3.62 2.13
N VAL A 38 -8.03 -2.60 2.62
CA VAL A 38 -7.58 -1.69 3.67
C VAL A 38 -8.65 -1.67 4.75
N GLU A 39 -8.25 -1.86 5.99
CA GLU A 39 -9.05 -1.55 7.18
C GLU A 39 -8.42 -0.34 7.87
N ALA A 40 -9.24 0.49 8.50
CA ALA A 40 -8.82 1.75 9.09
C ALA A 40 -9.40 1.93 10.49
N GLU A 41 -8.54 2.26 11.45
CA GLU A 41 -8.89 2.55 12.84
C GLU A 41 -8.35 3.92 13.21
N LYS A 42 -9.21 4.85 13.63
CA LYS A 42 -8.79 6.16 14.13
C LYS A 42 -8.37 6.00 15.59
N LEU A 43 -7.08 6.23 15.87
CA LEU A 43 -6.54 6.14 17.24
C LEU A 43 -6.59 7.48 17.98
N SER A 44 -6.46 8.59 17.24
CA SER A 44 -6.64 9.96 17.75
C SER A 44 -6.96 10.89 16.58
N ASP A 45 -7.10 12.20 16.83
CA ASP A 45 -7.44 13.18 15.79
C ASP A 45 -6.47 13.22 14.61
N CYS A 46 -5.19 12.94 14.86
CA CYS A 46 -4.13 12.99 13.86
C CYS A 46 -3.45 11.64 13.64
N VAL A 47 -3.97 10.55 14.22
CA VAL A 47 -3.36 9.21 14.14
C VAL A 47 -4.39 8.20 13.66
N VAL A 48 -4.04 7.53 12.56
CA VAL A 48 -4.83 6.46 11.97
C VAL A 48 -3.94 5.24 11.80
N LYS A 49 -4.46 4.09 12.19
CA LYS A 49 -3.84 2.78 11.97
C LYS A 49 -4.55 2.11 10.80
N PHE A 50 -3.76 1.62 9.84
CA PHE A 50 -4.26 0.85 8.71
C PHE A 50 -3.79 -0.59 8.81
N ARG A 51 -4.68 -1.55 8.55
CA ARG A 51 -4.33 -2.93 8.23
C ARG A 51 -4.51 -3.14 6.74
N ILE A 52 -3.45 -3.58 6.06
CA ILE A 52 -3.42 -3.63 4.59
C ILE A 52 -2.97 -5.02 4.16
N LYS A 53 -3.79 -5.70 3.37
CA LYS A 53 -3.37 -6.90 2.62
C LYS A 53 -3.09 -6.48 1.18
N ALA A 54 -1.89 -6.79 0.71
CA ALA A 54 -1.42 -6.37 -0.61
C ALA A 54 -0.58 -7.45 -1.27
N GLN A 55 -0.48 -7.37 -2.59
CA GLN A 55 0.38 -8.26 -3.38
C GLN A 55 1.86 -8.03 -3.03
N GLY A 56 2.64 -9.11 -3.05
CA GLY A 56 4.08 -9.06 -2.87
C GLY A 56 4.78 -8.03 -3.77
N GLY A 57 5.61 -7.20 -3.15
CA GLY A 57 6.37 -6.13 -3.81
C GLY A 57 5.63 -4.80 -3.94
N LEU A 58 4.43 -4.65 -3.35
CA LEU A 58 3.78 -3.35 -3.18
C LEU A 58 4.52 -2.51 -2.13
N TYR A 59 4.81 -1.26 -2.46
CA TYR A 59 5.49 -0.33 -1.59
C TYR A 59 4.48 0.38 -0.67
N ILE A 60 4.31 -0.14 0.56
CA ILE A 60 3.24 0.31 1.48
C ILE A 60 3.37 1.78 1.86
N LYS A 61 4.57 2.28 2.19
CA LYS A 61 4.74 3.70 2.58
C LYS A 61 4.28 4.65 1.46
N GLU A 62 4.66 4.30 0.24
CA GLU A 62 4.31 5.07 -0.94
C GLU A 62 2.82 4.95 -1.35
N LEU A 63 2.15 3.85 -0.98
CA LEU A 63 0.68 3.77 -1.03
C LEU A 63 0.01 4.76 -0.06
N ILE A 64 0.65 5.05 1.09
CA ILE A 64 0.11 6.02 2.05
C ILE A 64 0.32 7.46 1.55
N ASP A 65 1.55 7.85 1.19
CA ASP A 65 1.92 9.26 0.96
C ASP A 65 1.97 9.70 -0.52
N GLY A 66 1.89 8.76 -1.46
CA GLY A 66 1.92 8.98 -2.90
C GLY A 66 3.30 9.21 -3.51
N ASP A 67 4.36 9.33 -2.70
CA ASP A 67 5.75 9.62 -3.11
C ASP A 67 5.85 10.72 -4.19
N GLU A 68 5.17 11.84 -3.97
CA GLU A 68 5.14 12.97 -4.92
C GLU A 68 4.63 12.59 -6.33
N GLY A 69 3.51 11.83 -6.38
CA GLY A 69 2.86 11.46 -7.64
C GLY A 69 3.48 10.24 -8.31
N ARG A 70 4.30 9.47 -7.58
CA ARG A 70 4.91 8.23 -8.09
C ARG A 70 4.06 6.99 -7.78
N THR A 71 3.05 7.12 -6.92
CA THR A 71 2.08 6.06 -6.63
C THR A 71 0.65 6.59 -6.82
N GLU A 72 -0.10 5.97 -7.72
CA GLU A 72 -1.48 6.33 -8.02
C GLU A 72 -2.37 5.08 -8.19
N PRO A 73 -3.56 5.05 -7.57
CA PRO A 73 -4.04 5.97 -6.52
C PRO A 73 -3.26 5.80 -5.20
N ASN A 74 -3.29 6.80 -4.33
CA ASN A 74 -2.73 6.73 -2.96
C ASN A 74 -3.73 7.23 -1.89
N ILE A 75 -3.47 6.87 -0.63
CA ILE A 75 -4.40 7.15 0.48
C ILE A 75 -4.42 8.64 0.85
N ALA A 76 -3.27 9.31 0.81
CA ALA A 76 -3.16 10.74 1.12
C ALA A 76 -4.06 11.60 0.22
N GLU A 77 -4.20 11.26 -1.07
CA GLU A 77 -5.12 11.94 -1.98
C GLU A 77 -6.58 11.81 -1.58
N ILE A 78 -7.03 10.63 -1.14
CA ILE A 78 -8.41 10.45 -0.66
C ILE A 78 -8.66 11.21 0.64
N ILE A 79 -7.67 11.19 1.54
CA ILE A 79 -7.73 11.88 2.82
C ILE A 79 -7.57 13.41 2.64
N GLY A 80 -6.99 13.85 1.52
CA GLY A 80 -6.65 15.25 1.26
C GLY A 80 -5.50 15.77 2.14
N ARG A 81 -4.72 14.88 2.76
CA ARG A 81 -3.60 15.22 3.65
C ARG A 81 -2.49 14.17 3.57
N ARG A 82 -1.24 14.62 3.59
CA ARG A 82 -0.06 13.75 3.70
C ARG A 82 0.30 13.52 5.18
N PRO A 83 0.74 12.30 5.55
CA PRO A 83 1.21 12.03 6.90
C PRO A 83 2.56 12.71 7.15
N LEU A 84 2.79 13.13 8.40
CA LEU A 84 4.11 13.62 8.85
C LEU A 84 5.08 12.46 9.13
N LYS A 85 4.56 11.30 9.55
CA LYS A 85 5.34 10.11 9.90
C LYS A 85 4.56 8.85 9.51
N ILE A 86 5.28 7.82 9.08
CA ILE A 86 4.72 6.48 8.79
C ILE A 86 5.57 5.43 9.52
N ASP A 87 4.95 4.75 10.49
CA ASP A 87 5.46 3.53 11.09
C ASP A 87 4.83 2.32 10.38
N LEU A 88 5.64 1.31 10.05
CA LEU A 88 5.21 0.15 9.27
C LEU A 88 5.77 -1.14 9.87
N SER A 89 4.87 -2.08 10.13
CA SER A 89 5.21 -3.44 10.57
C SER A 89 4.54 -4.46 9.65
N VAL A 90 5.25 -5.54 9.34
CA VAL A 90 4.68 -6.69 8.62
C VAL A 90 4.03 -7.61 9.66
N VAL A 91 2.74 -7.90 9.47
CA VAL A 91 1.97 -8.76 10.38
C VAL A 91 1.99 -10.22 9.92
N GLU A 92 1.97 -10.45 8.61
CA GLU A 92 1.85 -11.78 8.02
C GLU A 92 2.45 -11.78 6.60
N VAL A 93 2.96 -12.94 6.17
CA VAL A 93 3.42 -13.18 4.80
C VAL A 93 2.85 -14.51 4.32
N GLU A 94 1.95 -14.46 3.34
CA GLU A 94 1.38 -15.63 2.70
C GLU A 94 2.27 -16.07 1.53
N TYR A 95 2.54 -17.37 1.45
CA TYR A 95 3.16 -18.01 0.29
C TYR A 95 2.07 -18.76 -0.48
N PRO A 96 2.13 -18.81 -1.82
CA PRO A 96 1.24 -19.69 -2.57
C PRO A 96 1.45 -21.12 -2.07
N GLU A 97 0.36 -21.85 -1.89
CA GLU A 97 0.46 -23.28 -1.59
C GLU A 97 1.24 -23.95 -2.72
N THR A 98 2.39 -24.54 -2.40
CA THR A 98 3.01 -25.53 -3.25
C THR A 98 2.03 -26.69 -3.34
N GLY A 99 1.28 -26.75 -4.43
CA GLY A 99 0.40 -27.88 -4.69
C GLY A 99 1.20 -29.17 -4.55
N ASN A 100 0.74 -30.08 -3.69
CA ASN A 100 1.20 -31.46 -3.70
C ASN A 100 0.85 -32.04 -5.08
N SER A 101 1.81 -32.00 -6.00
CA SER A 101 1.79 -32.85 -7.19
C SER A 101 2.07 -34.27 -6.72
N ASN A 102 1.02 -34.96 -6.27
CA ASN A 102 1.02 -36.42 -6.26
C ASN A 102 0.96 -36.88 -7.72
N LEU A 103 2.14 -37.06 -8.32
CA LEU A 103 2.39 -37.93 -9.47
C LEU A 103 3.22 -39.11 -8.99
#